data_AF-A0A183AXQ1-F1
#
_entry.id   AF-A0A183AXQ1-F1
#
_cell.length_a   1.000
_cell.length_b   1.000
_cell.length_c   1.000
_cell.angle_alpha   90.00
_cell.angle_beta   90.00
_cell.angle_gamma   90.00
#
_symmetry.space_group_name_H-M   'P 1'
#
loop_
_entity.id
_entity.type
_entity.pdbx_description
1 polymer ?
#
loop_
_entity_poly.entity_id
_entity_poly.type
_entity_poly.pdbx_seq_one_letter_code
_entity_poly.pdbx_strand_id
1 'polypeptide(L)'
;MDSPSATTREQPRLDDANGADEDVHQFCPQNMRLVSVLLCDSSTKRVVLHTRLISTPDKDAIVILEKSPFPGVASELIKTNVVRESMEAEPTDADYPEHKPTKRKITQSEWCADSIVSNDVYRRLYVTGGLDLVNGVDMTVIFPAEEHHFKRYRQSGCRIFQESREVYSSLIVPFLMQNPPDLSWVDNILSGKAEKDRVLSSDEDPEEGFTLVQDYRWNGRQLNDMHYLGIVRRTDLRCLRDLRASHVPLLKRLLDEGRKQLAAKYTIPEVDGHAQRLDEDQILAYIHYPPTFYHLHMHFVHVNIGENASMRAGRAHLVEEVIRNLELDSEYYLNRVMTIFMYENSPMFEAVSCTKNEKPQTQPTTKS
;
A
#
# COMPACT_ATOMS: atom_id res chain seq x y z
N MET A 1 -29.73 41.72 16.98
CA MET A 1 -29.56 40.74 18.07
C MET A 1 -30.56 39.65 17.77
N ASP A 2 -30.10 38.52 17.26
CA ASP A 2 -30.71 37.20 17.44
C ASP A 2 -29.82 36.15 16.76
N SER A 3 -29.49 35.12 17.52
CA SER A 3 -28.50 34.08 17.25
C SER A 3 -28.98 33.08 16.19
N PRO A 4 -28.08 32.47 15.37
CA PRO A 4 -28.43 31.26 14.65
C PRO A 4 -28.23 30.02 15.52
N SER A 5 -29.28 29.20 15.52
CA SER A 5 -29.44 27.88 16.13
C SER A 5 -28.35 26.88 15.76
N ALA A 6 -27.84 26.16 16.76
CA ALA A 6 -26.90 25.05 16.61
C ALA A 6 -27.60 23.83 15.98
N THR A 7 -27.06 23.32 14.88
CA THR A 7 -27.46 22.04 14.28
C THR A 7 -26.77 20.88 15.02
N THR A 8 -27.57 20.12 15.75
CA THR A 8 -27.19 18.91 16.46
C THR A 8 -26.72 17.84 15.48
N ARG A 9 -25.50 17.33 15.71
CA ARG A 9 -24.92 16.18 15.00
C ARG A 9 -25.74 14.94 15.31
N GLU A 10 -26.47 14.40 14.33
CA GLU A 10 -27.21 13.14 14.47
C GLU A 10 -26.21 12.02 14.83
N GLN A 11 -26.48 11.33 15.95
CA GLN A 11 -25.85 10.06 16.28
C GLN A 11 -26.33 8.97 15.30
N PRO A 12 -25.50 7.96 14.99
CA PRO A 12 -25.93 6.86 14.12
C PRO A 12 -27.13 6.13 14.72
N ARG A 13 -28.13 5.85 13.89
CA ARG A 13 -29.35 5.12 14.27
C ARG A 13 -29.01 3.66 14.58
N LEU A 14 -29.69 3.10 15.58
CA LEU A 14 -29.57 1.73 16.08
C LEU A 14 -30.03 0.63 15.10
N ASP A 15 -30.37 0.96 13.85
CA ASP A 15 -30.92 0.02 12.85
C ASP A 15 -29.84 -0.72 12.03
N ASP A 16 -28.57 -0.28 12.08
CA ASP A 16 -27.45 -0.91 11.33
C ASP A 16 -26.95 -2.23 11.96
N ALA A 17 -27.39 -2.56 13.18
CA ALA A 17 -26.91 -3.75 13.89
C ALA A 17 -27.51 -5.07 13.36
N ASN A 18 -28.73 -5.05 12.83
CA ASN A 18 -29.40 -6.27 12.33
C ASN A 18 -28.82 -6.77 10.99
N GLY A 19 -28.39 -5.87 10.10
CA GLY A 19 -27.79 -6.26 8.82
C GLY A 19 -26.39 -6.87 8.96
N ALA A 20 -25.62 -6.41 9.95
CA ALA A 20 -24.28 -6.93 10.22
C ALA A 20 -24.28 -8.40 10.68
N ASP A 21 -25.30 -8.81 11.44
CA ASP A 21 -25.43 -10.19 11.93
C ASP A 21 -25.91 -11.15 10.81
N GLU A 22 -26.76 -10.66 9.90
CA GLU A 22 -27.16 -11.41 8.70
C GLU A 22 -25.97 -11.69 7.76
N ASP A 23 -25.11 -10.70 7.53
CA ASP A 23 -23.92 -10.85 6.69
C ASP A 23 -22.91 -11.87 7.24
N VAL A 24 -22.70 -11.88 8.57
CA VAL A 24 -21.79 -12.84 9.24
C VAL A 24 -22.23 -14.28 8.98
N HIS A 25 -23.53 -14.55 9.06
CA HIS A 25 -24.08 -15.87 8.80
C HIS A 25 -24.15 -16.21 7.31
N GLN A 26 -24.58 -15.26 6.47
CA GLN A 26 -24.70 -15.46 5.03
C GLN A 26 -23.35 -15.78 4.39
N PHE A 27 -22.30 -15.02 4.74
CA PHE A 27 -20.99 -15.14 4.12
C PHE A 27 -20.02 -16.08 4.84
N CYS A 28 -20.54 -16.88 5.77
CA CYS A 28 -19.81 -17.97 6.40
C CYS A 28 -19.21 -18.90 5.31
N PRO A 29 -17.89 -19.20 5.33
CA PRO A 29 -17.24 -20.02 4.31
C PRO A 29 -17.89 -21.40 4.07
N GLN A 30 -18.53 -21.98 5.09
CA GLN A 30 -19.28 -23.23 5.01
C GLN A 30 -20.52 -23.12 4.09
N ASN A 31 -21.04 -21.91 3.89
CA ASN A 31 -22.16 -21.61 2.99
C ASN A 31 -21.70 -21.28 1.56
N MET A 32 -20.41 -21.43 1.26
CA MET A 32 -19.83 -21.09 -0.04
C MET A 32 -19.22 -22.32 -0.72
N ARG A 33 -19.33 -22.36 -2.05
CA ARG A 33 -18.64 -23.33 -2.91
C ARG A 33 -17.44 -22.65 -3.56
N LEU A 34 -16.26 -23.23 -3.41
CA LEU A 34 -15.06 -22.80 -4.13
C LEU A 34 -15.22 -23.09 -5.63
N VAL A 35 -14.95 -22.08 -6.45
CA VAL A 35 -14.83 -22.22 -7.91
C VAL A 35 -13.36 -22.30 -8.31
N SER A 36 -12.55 -21.36 -7.84
CA SER A 36 -11.10 -21.34 -8.08
C SER A 36 -10.34 -20.47 -7.07
N VAL A 37 -9.02 -20.67 -6.96
CA VAL A 37 -8.12 -19.74 -6.26
C VAL A 37 -7.65 -18.70 -7.26
N LEU A 38 -7.97 -17.43 -7.01
CA LEU A 38 -7.60 -16.32 -7.90
C LEU A 38 -6.17 -15.86 -7.65
N LEU A 39 -5.79 -15.72 -6.37
CA LEU A 39 -4.47 -15.27 -5.93
C LEU A 39 -4.10 -15.93 -4.59
N CYS A 40 -2.83 -16.28 -4.43
CA CYS A 40 -2.23 -16.64 -3.15
C CYS A 40 -0.94 -15.85 -2.99
N ASP A 41 -0.89 -14.96 -2.02
CA ASP A 41 0.25 -14.08 -1.74
C ASP A 41 0.83 -14.41 -0.36
N SER A 42 1.92 -15.19 -0.39
CA SER A 42 2.64 -15.61 0.81
C SER A 42 3.36 -14.46 1.53
N SER A 43 3.61 -13.32 0.85
CA SER A 43 4.27 -12.16 1.46
C SER A 43 3.30 -11.38 2.35
N THR A 44 2.11 -11.09 1.82
CA THR A 44 1.02 -10.40 2.57
C THR A 44 0.14 -11.35 3.37
N LYS A 45 0.44 -12.66 3.39
CA LYS A 45 -0.33 -13.70 4.10
C LYS A 45 -1.82 -13.70 3.70
N ARG A 46 -2.09 -13.51 2.41
CA ARG A 46 -3.43 -13.33 1.85
C ARG A 46 -3.76 -14.36 0.77
N VAL A 47 -5.02 -14.80 0.73
CA VAL A 47 -5.59 -15.58 -0.36
C VAL A 47 -6.86 -14.91 -0.90
N VAL A 48 -7.05 -14.97 -2.21
CA VAL A 48 -8.25 -14.48 -2.90
C VAL A 48 -8.88 -15.63 -3.65
N LEU A 49 -10.17 -15.84 -3.40
CA LEU A 49 -10.95 -16.97 -3.85
C LEU A 49 -12.12 -16.50 -4.72
N HIS A 50 -12.39 -17.23 -5.78
CA HIS A 50 -13.66 -17.16 -6.50
C HIS A 50 -14.59 -18.21 -5.90
N THR A 51 -15.74 -17.76 -5.39
CA THR A 51 -16.73 -18.62 -4.73
C THR A 51 -18.13 -18.33 -5.27
N ARG A 52 -19.09 -19.20 -4.91
CA ARG A 52 -20.54 -18.99 -5.09
C ARG A 52 -21.26 -19.37 -3.81
N LEU A 53 -22.25 -18.58 -3.40
CA LEU A 53 -23.08 -18.96 -2.25
C LEU A 53 -23.98 -20.14 -2.60
N ILE A 54 -24.22 -21.02 -1.62
CA ILE A 54 -25.13 -22.16 -1.79
C ILE A 54 -26.57 -21.67 -2.02
N SER A 55 -26.98 -20.57 -1.38
CA SER A 55 -28.31 -19.97 -1.52
C SER A 55 -28.56 -19.32 -2.89
N THR A 56 -27.52 -18.78 -3.52
CA THR A 56 -27.58 -18.13 -4.85
C THR A 56 -26.47 -18.68 -5.76
N PRO A 57 -26.63 -19.92 -6.28
CA PRO A 57 -25.58 -20.63 -7.00
C PRO A 57 -25.28 -20.06 -8.40
N ASP A 58 -26.09 -19.12 -8.88
CA ASP A 58 -25.97 -18.40 -10.14
C ASP A 58 -25.12 -17.12 -10.02
N LYS A 59 -24.86 -16.66 -8.80
CA LYS A 59 -24.11 -15.42 -8.54
C LYS A 59 -22.70 -15.71 -8.06
N ASP A 60 -21.73 -15.06 -8.69
CA ASP A 60 -20.32 -15.16 -8.31
C ASP A 60 -19.98 -14.24 -7.13
N ALA A 61 -18.99 -14.64 -6.33
CA ALA A 61 -18.43 -13.86 -5.24
C ALA A 61 -16.89 -13.93 -5.26
N ILE A 62 -16.24 -12.87 -4.80
CA ILE A 62 -14.80 -12.86 -4.51
C ILE A 62 -14.63 -12.77 -3.00
N VAL A 63 -13.88 -13.71 -2.43
CA VAL A 63 -13.58 -13.77 -1.00
C VAL A 63 -12.08 -13.56 -0.81
N ILE A 64 -11.73 -12.57 0.00
CA ILE A 64 -10.35 -12.23 0.34
C ILE A 64 -10.15 -12.57 1.81
N LEU A 65 -9.15 -13.39 2.12
CA LEU A 65 -8.77 -13.75 3.47
C LEU A 65 -7.33 -13.30 3.72
N GLU A 66 -7.12 -12.49 4.76
CA GLU A 66 -5.82 -11.94 5.12
C GLU A 66 -5.54 -12.20 6.61
N LYS A 67 -4.32 -12.60 6.96
CA LYS A 67 -3.95 -12.79 8.37
C LYS A 67 -3.83 -11.43 9.07
N SER A 68 -4.52 -11.30 10.19
CA SER A 68 -4.41 -10.09 11.01
C SER A 68 -3.01 -9.99 11.64
N PRO A 69 -2.43 -8.79 11.75
CA PRO A 69 -1.13 -8.59 12.39
C PRO A 69 -1.20 -8.83 13.90
N PHE A 70 -0.07 -9.15 14.53
CA PHE A 70 0.02 -9.20 15.99
C PHE A 70 -0.15 -7.81 16.61
N PRO A 71 -0.71 -7.73 17.84
CA PRO A 71 -0.68 -6.49 18.62
C PRO A 71 0.75 -5.98 18.84
N GLY A 72 0.96 -4.68 18.70
CA GLY A 72 2.28 -4.05 18.89
C GLY A 72 2.58 -3.61 20.33
N VAL A 73 1.58 -3.64 21.22
CA VAL A 73 1.67 -3.09 22.58
C VAL A 73 1.74 -4.21 23.61
N ALA A 74 2.67 -4.12 24.57
CA ALA A 74 2.89 -5.15 25.60
C ALA A 74 1.62 -5.51 26.38
N SER A 75 0.82 -4.52 26.78
CA SER A 75 -0.44 -4.74 27.49
C SER A 75 -1.46 -5.54 26.66
N GLU A 76 -1.47 -5.35 25.34
CA GLU A 76 -2.35 -6.11 24.45
C GLU A 76 -1.84 -7.54 24.23
N LEU A 77 -0.51 -7.73 24.11
CA LEU A 77 0.11 -9.05 24.03
C LEU A 77 -0.17 -9.90 25.28
N ILE A 78 -0.13 -9.28 26.47
CA ILE A 78 -0.49 -9.93 27.73
C ILE A 78 -1.99 -10.25 27.75
N LYS A 79 -2.85 -9.27 27.43
CA LYS A 79 -4.31 -9.44 27.39
C LYS A 79 -4.76 -10.53 26.42
N THR A 80 -4.04 -10.71 25.31
CA THR A 80 -4.31 -11.72 24.28
C THR A 80 -3.60 -13.04 24.53
N ASN A 81 -2.91 -13.20 25.66
CA ASN A 81 -2.18 -14.39 26.06
C ASN A 81 -1.06 -14.83 25.10
N VAL A 82 -0.50 -13.90 24.32
CA VAL A 82 0.69 -14.19 23.51
C VAL A 82 1.89 -14.47 24.40
N VAL A 83 2.01 -13.67 25.47
CA VAL A 83 3.02 -13.83 26.52
C VAL A 83 2.40 -13.55 27.88
N ARG A 84 3.01 -14.08 28.94
CA ARG A 84 2.62 -13.76 30.32
C ARG A 84 3.37 -12.53 30.80
N GLU A 85 2.72 -11.77 31.68
CA GLU A 85 3.39 -10.72 32.43
C GLU A 85 4.51 -11.31 33.29
N SER A 86 5.62 -10.57 33.42
CA SER A 86 6.71 -10.97 34.31
C SER A 86 6.20 -10.95 35.74
N MET A 87 6.31 -12.07 36.44
CA MET A 87 6.24 -12.07 37.90
C MET A 87 7.59 -11.58 38.41
N GLU A 88 7.74 -10.27 38.62
CA GLU A 88 8.81 -9.82 39.51
C GLU A 88 8.55 -10.46 40.89
N ALA A 89 9.54 -11.17 41.41
CA ALA A 89 9.45 -11.75 42.73
C ALA A 89 9.32 -10.60 43.75
N GLU A 90 8.10 -10.39 44.26
CA GLU A 90 7.86 -9.58 45.46
C GLU A 90 8.87 -10.01 46.55
N PRO A 91 9.52 -9.06 47.25
CA PRO A 91 10.33 -9.40 48.40
C PRO A 91 9.42 -10.09 49.40
N THR A 92 9.85 -11.25 49.90
CA THR A 92 9.18 -11.94 50.99
C THR A 92 9.17 -11.06 52.23
N ASP A 93 8.07 -10.34 52.49
CA ASP A 93 7.62 -10.11 53.87
C ASP A 93 6.15 -9.65 53.98
N ALA A 94 5.43 -10.45 54.77
CA ALA A 94 4.32 -10.13 55.67
C ALA A 94 3.00 -9.47 55.17
N ASP A 95 1.94 -10.28 55.25
CA ASP A 95 0.59 -9.97 55.74
C ASP A 95 -0.17 -8.75 55.17
N TYR A 96 -0.94 -8.97 54.09
CA TYR A 96 -2.21 -8.25 53.84
C TYR A 96 -3.26 -9.15 53.15
N PRO A 97 -4.57 -8.92 53.40
CA PRO A 97 -5.63 -9.89 53.11
C PRO A 97 -6.04 -9.92 51.63
N GLU A 98 -6.37 -11.13 51.18
CA GLU A 98 -6.71 -11.52 49.80
C GLU A 98 -7.70 -10.59 49.08
N HIS A 99 -7.21 -9.82 48.11
CA HIS A 99 -8.03 -9.46 46.95
C HIS A 99 -7.96 -10.61 45.94
N LYS A 100 -8.99 -11.46 45.95
CA LYS A 100 -9.16 -12.54 44.97
C LYS A 100 -9.21 -11.95 43.55
N PRO A 101 -8.25 -12.26 42.66
CA PRO A 101 -8.39 -11.92 41.26
C PRO A 101 -9.57 -12.73 40.72
N THR A 102 -10.51 -12.04 40.10
CA THR A 102 -11.64 -12.63 39.39
C THR A 102 -11.08 -13.59 38.34
N LYS A 103 -11.12 -14.89 38.64
CA LYS A 103 -10.79 -15.96 37.69
C LYS A 103 -11.79 -15.92 36.54
N ARG A 104 -11.51 -15.11 35.53
CA ARG A 104 -12.11 -15.28 34.20
C ARG A 104 -11.67 -16.67 33.74
N LYS A 105 -12.63 -17.61 33.69
CA LYS A 105 -12.49 -18.88 32.96
C LYS A 105 -12.33 -18.54 31.48
N ILE A 106 -11.13 -18.19 31.08
CA ILE A 106 -10.73 -18.23 29.67
C ILE A 106 -10.47 -19.71 29.42
N THR A 107 -11.32 -20.35 28.65
CA THR A 107 -11.03 -21.67 28.06
C THR A 107 -9.86 -21.48 27.11
N GLN A 108 -8.65 -21.54 27.66
CA GLN A 108 -7.42 -21.41 26.89
C GLN A 108 -7.26 -22.70 26.08
N SER A 109 -7.17 -22.57 24.76
CA SER A 109 -6.80 -23.68 23.89
C SER A 109 -5.44 -24.23 24.30
N GLU A 110 -5.28 -25.53 24.14
CA GLU A 110 -4.01 -26.21 24.41
C GLU A 110 -2.94 -25.73 23.43
N TRP A 111 -1.73 -25.49 23.95
CA TRP A 111 -0.59 -25.11 23.13
C TRP A 111 -0.21 -26.28 22.21
N CYS A 112 -0.18 -26.01 20.90
CA CYS A 112 0.21 -26.98 19.90
C CYS A 112 1.27 -26.39 18.97
N ALA A 113 2.44 -27.01 18.92
CA ALA A 113 3.54 -26.56 18.08
C ALA A 113 4.48 -27.69 17.65
N ASP A 114 4.91 -27.64 16.39
CA ASP A 114 5.90 -28.56 15.83
C ASP A 114 7.27 -27.91 15.76
N SER A 115 8.34 -28.64 16.10
CA SER A 115 9.71 -28.15 15.93
C SER A 115 10.16 -28.26 14.46
N ILE A 116 10.52 -27.15 13.84
CA ILE A 116 11.06 -27.10 12.47
C ILE A 116 12.58 -27.18 12.47
N VAL A 117 13.24 -26.31 13.26
CA VAL A 117 14.71 -26.22 13.33
C VAL A 117 15.15 -26.02 14.77
N SER A 118 16.22 -26.72 15.17
CA SER A 118 16.89 -26.55 16.45
C SER A 118 18.39 -26.62 16.26
N ASN A 119 19.07 -25.48 16.34
CA ASN A 119 20.52 -25.39 16.23
C ASN A 119 21.09 -24.39 17.24
N ASP A 120 21.99 -24.84 18.12
CA ASP A 120 22.59 -24.04 19.20
C ASP A 120 21.54 -23.28 20.04
N VAL A 121 21.50 -21.95 19.96
CA VAL A 121 20.49 -21.08 20.63
C VAL A 121 19.27 -20.78 19.77
N TYR A 122 19.26 -21.16 18.49
CA TYR A 122 18.15 -20.90 17.56
C TYR A 122 17.13 -22.04 17.56
N ARG A 123 15.87 -21.70 17.75
CA ARG A 123 14.72 -22.62 17.67
C ARG A 123 13.66 -22.00 16.77
N ARG A 124 13.16 -22.77 15.81
CA ARG A 124 12.01 -22.39 14.97
C ARG A 124 10.91 -23.41 15.18
N LEU A 125 9.76 -22.93 15.64
CA LEU A 125 8.57 -23.75 15.87
C LEU A 125 7.46 -23.32 14.89
N TYR A 126 6.57 -24.24 14.53
CA TYR A 126 5.34 -23.97 13.81
C TYR A 126 4.17 -24.15 14.78
N VAL A 127 3.57 -23.05 15.21
CA VAL A 127 2.49 -23.03 16.21
C VAL A 127 1.14 -23.11 15.52
N THR A 128 0.29 -24.05 15.92
CA THR A 128 -1.05 -24.28 15.35
C THR A 128 -2.17 -24.13 16.36
N GLY A 129 -1.87 -24.08 17.67
CA GLY A 129 -2.86 -23.91 18.73
C GLY A 129 -2.29 -23.18 19.96
N GLY A 130 -3.17 -22.57 20.75
CA GLY A 130 -2.82 -21.84 21.97
C GLY A 130 -2.72 -20.30 21.81
N LEU A 131 -3.00 -19.77 20.61
CA LEU A 131 -2.93 -18.34 20.29
C LEU A 131 -4.23 -17.81 19.61
N ASP A 132 -5.39 -18.37 19.96
CA ASP A 132 -6.65 -18.11 19.25
C ASP A 132 -7.04 -16.63 19.21
N LEU A 133 -6.70 -15.85 20.26
CA LEU A 133 -7.03 -14.43 20.36
C LEU A 133 -6.26 -13.54 19.39
N VAL A 134 -5.20 -14.05 18.76
CA VAL A 134 -4.39 -13.35 17.75
C VAL A 134 -4.30 -14.09 16.41
N ASN A 135 -4.98 -15.24 16.29
CA ASN A 135 -5.03 -16.04 15.06
C ASN A 135 -6.14 -15.58 14.08
N GLY A 136 -6.65 -14.36 14.27
CA GLY A 136 -7.69 -13.74 13.45
C GLY A 136 -7.36 -13.73 11.95
N VAL A 137 -8.43 -13.77 11.16
CA VAL A 137 -8.36 -13.65 9.70
C VAL A 137 -9.39 -12.60 9.31
N ASP A 138 -8.93 -11.54 8.65
CA ASP A 138 -9.78 -10.53 8.07
C ASP A 138 -10.39 -11.07 6.77
N MET A 139 -11.71 -11.02 6.67
CA MET A 139 -12.46 -11.50 5.50
C MET A 139 -13.17 -10.33 4.82
N THR A 140 -12.91 -10.15 3.53
CA THR A 140 -13.64 -9.21 2.68
C THR A 140 -14.39 -9.98 1.59
N VAL A 141 -15.65 -9.66 1.37
CA VAL A 141 -16.49 -10.31 0.35
C VAL A 141 -16.99 -9.27 -0.65
N ILE A 142 -16.81 -9.58 -1.94
CA ILE A 142 -17.40 -8.83 -3.06
C ILE A 142 -18.50 -9.71 -3.62
N PHE A 143 -19.76 -9.29 -3.47
CA PHE A 143 -20.92 -10.04 -3.92
C PHE A 143 -22.11 -9.12 -4.27
N PRO A 144 -22.81 -9.34 -5.40
CA PRO A 144 -22.41 -10.21 -6.51
C PRO A 144 -21.19 -9.64 -7.25
N ALA A 145 -20.21 -10.49 -7.53
CA ALA A 145 -19.00 -10.09 -8.25
C ALA A 145 -19.20 -10.21 -9.77
N GLU A 146 -19.00 -9.09 -10.47
CA GLU A 146 -18.93 -9.05 -11.93
C GLU A 146 -17.50 -9.23 -12.49
N GLU A 147 -17.38 -9.52 -13.78
CA GLU A 147 -16.12 -9.77 -14.52
C GLU A 147 -15.04 -8.70 -14.28
N HIS A 148 -15.43 -7.43 -14.12
CA HIS A 148 -14.49 -6.34 -13.88
C HIS A 148 -13.80 -6.44 -12.51
N HIS A 149 -14.45 -7.01 -11.49
CA HIS A 149 -13.85 -7.24 -10.17
C HIS A 149 -12.77 -8.34 -10.24
N PHE A 150 -12.97 -9.36 -11.06
CA PHE A 150 -12.03 -10.49 -11.20
C PHE A 150 -10.70 -10.08 -11.83
N LYS A 151 -10.70 -9.09 -12.73
CA LYS A 151 -9.50 -8.65 -13.45
C LYS A 151 -8.33 -8.29 -12.52
N ARG A 152 -8.63 -7.70 -11.35
CA ARG A 152 -7.61 -7.31 -10.36
C ARG A 152 -6.93 -8.50 -9.68
N TYR A 153 -7.63 -9.62 -9.54
CA TYR A 153 -7.20 -10.75 -8.72
C TYR A 153 -6.73 -11.95 -9.52
N ARG A 154 -6.94 -11.98 -10.84
CA ARG A 154 -6.38 -13.02 -11.69
C ARG A 154 -4.85 -12.98 -11.62
N GLN A 155 -4.25 -14.07 -11.15
CA GLN A 155 -2.81 -14.28 -11.23
C GLN A 155 -2.28 -13.98 -12.63
N SER A 156 -1.22 -13.21 -12.68
CA SER A 156 -0.50 -12.92 -13.91
C SER A 156 0.99 -13.01 -13.64
N GLY A 157 1.73 -13.67 -14.53
CA GLY A 157 3.17 -13.69 -14.46
C GLY A 157 3.72 -12.27 -14.49
N CYS A 158 4.67 -11.96 -13.61
CA CYS A 158 5.42 -10.72 -13.68
C CYS A 158 6.72 -10.98 -14.44
N ARG A 159 6.99 -10.16 -15.47
CA ARG A 159 8.18 -10.27 -16.32
C ARG A 159 9.04 -9.02 -16.17
N ILE A 160 10.36 -9.23 -16.19
CA ILE A 160 11.34 -8.15 -16.26
C ILE A 160 11.54 -7.77 -17.72
N PHE A 161 11.55 -6.48 -17.99
CA PHE A 161 11.76 -5.94 -19.33
C PHE A 161 12.78 -4.80 -19.30
N GLN A 162 13.61 -4.73 -20.34
CA GLN A 162 14.61 -3.70 -20.53
C GLN A 162 14.10 -2.70 -21.57
N GLU A 163 13.62 -1.56 -21.09
CA GLU A 163 13.05 -0.51 -21.91
C GLU A 163 14.14 0.47 -22.34
N SER A 164 14.47 0.49 -23.63
CA SER A 164 15.35 1.50 -24.22
C SER A 164 14.60 2.78 -24.57
N ARG A 165 15.33 3.85 -24.91
CA ARG A 165 14.77 5.09 -25.45
C ARG A 165 13.87 4.82 -26.66
N GLU A 166 14.32 3.96 -27.56
CA GLU A 166 13.60 3.61 -28.79
C GLU A 166 12.28 2.94 -28.46
N VAL A 167 12.28 1.94 -27.58
CA VAL A 167 11.06 1.25 -27.13
C VAL A 167 10.09 2.22 -26.47
N TYR A 168 10.59 3.10 -25.60
CA TYR A 168 9.75 4.11 -24.96
C TYR A 168 9.08 5.00 -26.02
N SER A 169 9.84 5.54 -26.96
CA SER A 169 9.35 6.46 -27.99
C SER A 169 8.43 5.81 -29.04
N SER A 170 8.71 4.57 -29.45
CA SER A 170 8.03 3.93 -30.58
C SER A 170 6.87 3.02 -30.16
N LEU A 171 6.84 2.56 -28.90
CA LEU A 171 5.82 1.65 -28.39
C LEU A 171 5.04 2.24 -27.22
N ILE A 172 5.74 2.67 -26.17
CA ILE A 172 5.08 3.07 -24.91
C ILE A 172 4.37 4.39 -25.06
N VAL A 173 5.01 5.42 -25.62
CA VAL A 173 4.37 6.72 -25.85
C VAL A 173 3.12 6.57 -26.74
N PRO A 174 3.16 5.89 -27.91
CA PRO A 174 1.95 5.64 -28.69
C PRO A 174 0.87 4.87 -27.93
N PHE A 175 1.23 3.86 -27.16
CA PHE A 175 0.28 3.09 -26.34
C PHE A 175 -0.45 4.00 -25.32
N LEU A 176 0.28 4.87 -24.63
CA LEU A 176 -0.27 5.82 -23.66
C LEU A 176 -1.19 6.85 -24.33
N MET A 177 -0.86 7.28 -25.56
CA MET A 177 -1.69 8.21 -26.31
C MET A 177 -2.98 7.57 -26.82
N GLN A 178 -2.96 6.28 -27.17
CA GLN A 178 -4.15 5.53 -27.59
C GLN A 178 -5.07 5.20 -26.41
N ASN A 179 -4.51 5.04 -25.21
CA ASN A 179 -5.24 4.70 -23.99
C ASN A 179 -4.92 5.71 -22.87
N PRO A 180 -5.31 7.00 -23.03
CA PRO A 180 -5.00 8.01 -22.05
C PRO A 180 -5.67 7.68 -20.71
N PRO A 181 -4.93 7.61 -19.60
CA PRO A 181 -5.52 7.36 -18.29
C PRO A 181 -6.40 8.56 -17.89
N ASP A 182 -7.48 8.29 -17.16
CA ASP A 182 -8.29 9.35 -16.55
C ASP A 182 -7.50 9.99 -15.40
N LEU A 183 -7.09 11.24 -15.61
CA LEU A 183 -6.37 12.06 -14.63
C LEU A 183 -7.29 13.10 -13.96
N SER A 184 -8.60 13.01 -14.14
CA SER A 184 -9.56 13.97 -13.57
C SER A 184 -9.44 14.09 -12.04
N TRP A 185 -9.09 13.00 -11.35
CA TRP A 185 -8.84 13.02 -9.92
C TRP A 185 -7.61 13.87 -9.54
N VAL A 186 -6.55 13.85 -10.36
CA VAL A 186 -5.36 14.70 -10.20
C VAL A 186 -5.75 16.15 -10.37
N ASP A 187 -6.47 16.46 -11.46
CA ASP A 187 -6.95 17.81 -11.75
C ASP A 187 -7.85 18.34 -10.62
N ASN A 188 -8.70 17.48 -10.04
CA ASN A 188 -9.56 17.83 -8.92
C ASN A 188 -8.76 18.14 -7.64
N ILE A 189 -7.64 17.48 -7.39
CA ILE A 189 -6.76 17.80 -6.26
C ILE A 189 -6.05 19.13 -6.53
N LEU A 190 -5.40 19.28 -7.69
CA LEU A 190 -4.62 20.48 -8.05
C LEU A 190 -5.48 21.74 -8.16
N SER A 191 -6.74 21.61 -8.57
CA SER A 191 -7.71 22.72 -8.61
C SER A 191 -8.45 22.96 -7.30
N GLY A 192 -8.17 22.17 -6.25
CA GLY A 192 -8.82 22.27 -4.96
C GLY A 192 -10.33 21.96 -5.03
N LYS A 193 -10.76 21.03 -5.88
CA LYS A 193 -12.15 20.55 -5.94
C LYS A 193 -12.38 19.28 -5.11
N ALA A 194 -11.34 18.49 -4.86
CA ALA A 194 -11.40 17.26 -4.08
C ALA A 194 -10.31 17.18 -3.00
N GLU A 195 -10.51 16.30 -2.02
CA GLU A 195 -9.51 15.90 -1.00
C GLU A 195 -8.91 17.06 -0.17
N LYS A 196 -9.62 18.18 -0.03
CA LYS A 196 -9.13 19.38 0.68
C LYS A 196 -8.65 19.09 2.11
N ASP A 197 -9.29 18.15 2.77
CA ASP A 197 -8.99 17.70 4.13
C ASP A 197 -7.68 16.89 4.22
N ARG A 198 -7.25 16.29 3.11
CA ARG A 198 -6.02 15.49 2.98
C ARG A 198 -4.84 16.27 2.42
N VAL A 199 -5.08 17.45 1.85
CA VAL A 199 -4.04 18.35 1.37
C VAL A 199 -3.34 19.00 2.57
N LEU A 200 -2.03 18.82 2.66
CA LEU A 200 -1.19 19.50 3.64
C LEU A 200 -0.82 20.91 3.16
N SER A 201 -0.41 21.02 1.90
CA SER A 201 -0.08 22.30 1.28
C SER A 201 -0.28 22.25 -0.23
N SER A 202 -0.42 23.43 -0.82
CA SER A 202 -0.53 23.60 -2.26
C SER A 202 0.14 24.90 -2.67
N ASP A 203 1.17 24.81 -3.50
CA ASP A 203 1.87 25.95 -4.09
C ASP A 203 1.35 26.15 -5.51
N GLU A 204 0.77 27.33 -5.79
CA GLU A 204 0.10 27.68 -7.05
C GLU A 204 1.05 28.03 -8.21
N ASP A 205 2.37 28.01 -8.00
CA ASP A 205 3.33 28.28 -9.08
C ASP A 205 3.18 27.29 -10.25
N PRO A 206 3.05 27.77 -11.51
CA PRO A 206 2.77 26.89 -12.65
C PRO A 206 3.93 25.99 -13.06
N GLU A 207 5.18 26.35 -12.75
CA GLU A 207 6.39 25.65 -13.22
C GLU A 207 7.07 24.83 -12.12
N GLU A 208 7.12 25.37 -10.91
CA GLU A 208 7.77 24.77 -9.74
C GLU A 208 6.78 24.43 -8.60
N GLY A 209 5.51 24.78 -8.75
CA GLY A 209 4.50 24.51 -7.74
C GLY A 209 4.07 23.04 -7.70
N PHE A 210 3.58 22.64 -6.54
CA PHE A 210 3.12 21.28 -6.28
C PHE A 210 2.10 21.26 -5.14
N THR A 211 1.32 20.19 -5.07
CA THR A 211 0.39 19.91 -3.97
C THR A 211 0.88 18.70 -3.19
N LEU A 212 1.05 18.85 -1.88
CA LEU A 212 1.39 17.77 -0.96
C LEU A 212 0.11 17.22 -0.33
N VAL A 213 -0.22 15.97 -0.62
CA VAL A 213 -1.50 15.34 -0.25
C VAL A 213 -1.28 13.96 0.37
N GLN A 214 -2.06 13.64 1.41
CA GLN A 214 -2.02 12.33 2.05
C GLN A 214 -2.52 11.24 1.07
N ASP A 215 -1.68 10.21 0.87
CA ASP A 215 -2.03 9.08 0.01
C ASP A 215 -3.18 8.27 0.64
N TYR A 216 -4.12 7.82 -0.19
CA TYR A 216 -5.28 7.02 0.25
C TYR A 216 -4.88 5.71 0.94
N ARG A 217 -3.64 5.23 0.73
CA ARG A 217 -3.12 4.01 1.34
C ARG A 217 -2.85 4.16 2.83
N TRP A 218 -2.67 5.37 3.32
CA TRP A 218 -2.39 5.60 4.73
C TRP A 218 -3.61 6.14 5.48
N ASN A 219 -3.96 5.47 6.56
CA ASN A 219 -5.13 5.79 7.39
C ASN A 219 -4.87 6.87 8.46
N GLY A 220 -3.65 7.43 8.50
CA GLY A 220 -3.28 8.47 9.46
C GLY A 220 -3.02 8.00 10.89
N ARG A 221 -2.99 6.68 11.16
CA ARG A 221 -2.86 6.14 12.53
C ARG A 221 -1.42 5.92 12.96
N GLN A 222 -0.69 5.08 12.23
CA GLN A 222 0.70 4.77 12.56
C GLN A 222 1.64 5.60 11.70
N LEU A 223 2.51 6.38 12.34
CA LEU A 223 3.46 7.24 11.63
C LEU A 223 4.46 6.44 10.77
N ASN A 224 4.82 5.23 11.19
CA ASN A 224 5.69 4.35 10.40
C ASN A 224 5.04 3.94 9.06
N ASP A 225 3.71 4.01 8.94
CA ASP A 225 2.98 3.76 7.70
C ASP A 225 2.70 5.03 6.89
N MET A 226 3.26 6.18 7.31
CA MET A 226 3.04 7.48 6.66
C MET A 226 3.34 7.40 5.18
N HIS A 227 2.39 7.89 4.36
CA HIS A 227 2.53 7.97 2.92
C HIS A 227 1.85 9.24 2.40
N TYR A 228 2.64 10.11 1.77
CA TYR A 228 2.20 11.31 1.06
C TYR A 228 2.62 11.29 -0.41
N LEU A 229 1.89 12.05 -1.22
CA LEU A 229 2.23 12.35 -2.61
C LEU A 229 2.52 13.85 -2.75
N GLY A 230 3.62 14.18 -3.40
CA GLY A 230 3.87 15.49 -3.97
C GLY A 230 3.53 15.49 -5.45
N ILE A 231 2.42 16.10 -5.83
CA ILE A 231 1.92 16.16 -7.21
C ILE A 231 2.33 17.50 -7.81
N VAL A 232 3.16 17.51 -8.85
CA VAL A 232 3.61 18.76 -9.50
C VAL A 232 2.45 19.44 -10.24
N ARG A 233 2.48 20.76 -10.40
CA ARG A 233 1.41 21.47 -11.14
C ARG A 233 1.51 21.37 -12.64
N ARG A 234 2.73 21.49 -13.16
CA ARG A 234 2.99 21.40 -14.59
C ARG A 234 2.51 20.05 -15.16
N THR A 235 1.88 20.10 -16.31
CA THR A 235 1.22 18.93 -16.94
C THR A 235 2.05 18.30 -18.06
N ASP A 236 3.18 18.91 -18.42
CA ASP A 236 4.10 18.42 -19.45
C ASP A 236 5.02 17.30 -18.95
N LEU A 237 5.17 17.15 -17.63
CA LEU A 237 5.95 16.07 -17.01
C LEU A 237 5.03 14.91 -16.63
N ARG A 238 5.11 13.81 -17.40
CA ARG A 238 4.28 12.62 -17.17
C ARG A 238 4.98 11.61 -16.28
N CYS A 239 6.30 11.46 -16.43
CA CYS A 239 7.08 10.45 -15.72
C CYS A 239 8.58 10.77 -15.71
N LEU A 240 9.37 9.86 -15.14
CA LEU A 240 10.83 9.94 -15.04
C LEU A 240 11.55 10.18 -16.38
N ARG A 241 11.00 9.71 -17.52
CA ARG A 241 11.57 9.93 -18.87
C ARG A 241 11.52 11.39 -19.33
N ASP A 242 10.59 12.19 -18.82
CA ASP A 242 10.43 13.60 -19.21
C ASP A 242 11.39 14.52 -18.43
N LEU A 243 11.99 14.04 -17.34
CA LEU A 243 12.89 14.84 -16.51
C LEU A 243 14.21 15.18 -17.22
N ARG A 244 14.72 16.38 -16.94
CA ARG A 244 15.89 17.03 -17.55
C ARG A 244 16.59 17.89 -16.48
N ALA A 245 17.81 18.36 -16.74
CA ALA A 245 18.54 19.23 -15.82
C ALA A 245 17.74 20.51 -15.45
N SER A 246 16.92 21.03 -16.37
CA SER A 246 16.03 22.17 -16.13
C SER A 246 15.01 21.94 -15.02
N HIS A 247 14.68 20.68 -14.70
CA HIS A 247 13.70 20.30 -13.69
C HIS A 247 14.32 20.05 -12.31
N VAL A 248 15.66 20.11 -12.19
CA VAL A 248 16.36 19.92 -10.90
C VAL A 248 15.90 20.91 -9.82
N PRO A 249 15.68 22.22 -10.10
CA PRO A 249 15.15 23.16 -9.11
C PRO A 249 13.80 22.72 -8.51
N LEU A 250 12.85 22.33 -9.37
CA LEU A 250 11.55 21.77 -8.96
C LEU A 250 11.74 20.54 -8.06
N LEU A 251 12.60 19.58 -8.44
CA LEU A 251 12.81 18.35 -7.66
C LEU A 251 13.43 18.62 -6.29
N LYS A 252 14.42 19.52 -6.21
CA LYS A 252 15.04 19.93 -4.93
C LYS A 252 14.03 20.64 -4.03
N ARG A 253 13.28 21.59 -4.59
CA ARG A 253 12.25 22.32 -3.86
C ARG A 253 11.18 21.36 -3.31
N LEU A 254 10.67 20.47 -4.16
CA LEU A 254 9.68 19.47 -3.77
C LEU A 254 10.21 18.55 -2.64
N LEU A 255 11.45 18.07 -2.77
CA LEU A 255 12.09 17.23 -1.75
C LEU A 255 12.25 17.96 -0.41
N ASP A 256 12.88 19.14 -0.43
CA ASP A 256 13.23 19.90 0.76
C ASP A 256 11.98 20.41 1.48
N GLU A 257 11.06 21.02 0.73
CA GLU A 257 9.84 21.59 1.30
C GLU A 257 8.85 20.49 1.73
N GLY A 258 8.76 19.39 0.96
CA GLY A 258 7.97 18.23 1.33
C GLY A 258 8.42 17.64 2.67
N ARG A 259 9.74 17.44 2.86
CA ARG A 259 10.30 16.95 4.13
C ARG A 259 10.03 17.90 5.29
N LYS A 260 10.33 19.19 5.13
CA LYS A 260 10.14 20.20 6.18
C LYS A 260 8.69 20.26 6.66
N GLN A 261 7.73 20.31 5.73
CA GLN A 261 6.33 20.40 6.09
C GLN A 261 5.80 19.14 6.76
N LEU A 262 6.23 17.96 6.32
CA LEU A 262 5.84 16.69 6.94
C LEU A 262 6.44 16.57 8.34
N ALA A 263 7.73 16.86 8.50
CA ALA A 263 8.41 16.88 9.80
C ALA A 263 7.73 17.84 10.77
N ALA A 264 7.38 19.05 10.31
CA ALA A 264 6.65 20.03 11.11
C ALA A 264 5.22 19.57 11.48
N LYS A 265 4.51 18.90 10.58
CA LYS A 265 3.15 18.39 10.84
C LYS A 265 3.14 17.30 11.92
N TYR A 266 4.13 16.40 11.89
CA TYR A 266 4.12 15.18 12.71
C TYR A 266 5.07 15.20 13.90
N THR A 267 5.80 16.29 14.10
CA THR A 267 6.53 16.56 15.34
C THR A 267 5.62 17.28 16.33
N ILE A 268 5.17 16.54 17.33
CA ILE A 268 4.27 17.00 18.37
C ILE A 268 5.05 17.02 19.69
N PRO A 269 5.08 18.15 20.43
CA PRO A 269 5.68 18.21 21.75
C PRO A 269 5.10 17.15 22.69
N GLU A 270 5.90 16.68 23.65
CA GLU A 270 5.46 15.71 24.64
C GLU A 270 4.27 16.27 25.45
N VAL A 271 3.12 15.61 25.32
CA VAL A 271 1.92 15.87 26.14
C VAL A 271 1.46 14.51 26.70
N ASP A 272 1.28 14.42 28.01
CA ASP A 272 0.83 13.21 28.72
C ASP A 272 1.68 11.95 28.44
N GLY A 273 3.00 12.10 28.28
CA GLY A 273 3.93 10.99 28.04
C GLY A 273 3.92 10.42 26.62
N HIS A 274 3.17 11.04 25.71
CA HIS A 274 3.14 10.70 24.29
C HIS A 274 3.93 11.75 23.49
N ALA A 275 5.22 11.48 23.28
CA ALA A 275 6.01 12.22 22.30
C ALA A 275 5.91 11.53 20.94
N GLN A 276 5.58 12.29 19.89
CA GLN A 276 5.72 11.84 18.51
C GLN A 276 6.64 12.83 17.79
N ARG A 277 7.72 12.31 17.22
CA ARG A 277 8.69 13.11 16.47
C ARG A 277 8.89 12.49 15.10
N LEU A 278 8.90 13.34 14.08
CA LEU A 278 9.27 12.98 12.72
C LEU A 278 10.39 13.91 12.27
N ASP A 279 11.60 13.38 12.13
CA ASP A 279 12.73 14.10 11.58
C ASP A 279 12.79 13.95 10.05
N GLU A 280 13.37 14.94 9.36
CA GLU A 280 13.43 14.96 7.88
C GLU A 280 14.19 13.76 7.29
N ASP A 281 15.19 13.24 8.01
CA ASP A 281 15.99 12.07 7.63
C ASP A 281 15.25 10.74 7.83
N GLN A 282 14.09 10.76 8.50
CA GLN A 282 13.16 9.64 8.59
C GLN A 282 12.15 9.63 7.42
N ILE A 283 12.26 10.57 6.47
CA ILE A 283 11.36 10.69 5.33
C ILE A 283 12.10 10.32 4.05
N LEU A 284 11.77 9.15 3.49
CA LEU A 284 12.27 8.68 2.21
C LEU A 284 11.41 9.25 1.07
N ALA A 285 12.06 9.76 0.02
CA ALA A 285 11.39 10.27 -1.16
C ALA A 285 11.79 9.52 -2.44
N TYR A 286 10.81 9.12 -3.25
CA TYR A 286 11.07 8.39 -4.51
C TYR A 286 10.02 8.65 -5.59
N ILE A 287 10.40 8.39 -6.85
CA ILE A 287 9.51 8.45 -8.02
C ILE A 287 9.37 7.03 -8.59
N HIS A 288 8.15 6.65 -8.98
CA HIS A 288 7.93 5.35 -9.64
C HIS A 288 8.29 5.38 -11.13
N TYR A 289 8.84 4.27 -11.62
CA TYR A 289 8.90 3.95 -13.04
C TYR A 289 8.62 2.45 -13.31
N PRO A 290 7.66 2.11 -14.20
CA PRO A 290 6.61 3.00 -14.69
C PRO A 290 5.71 3.46 -13.53
N PRO A 291 5.16 4.69 -13.61
CA PRO A 291 4.24 5.19 -12.59
C PRO A 291 2.87 4.49 -12.69
N THR A 292 2.05 4.61 -11.64
CA THR A 292 0.66 4.13 -11.69
C THR A 292 -0.25 5.03 -12.51
N PHE A 293 0.07 6.32 -12.60
CA PHE A 293 -0.59 7.31 -13.46
C PHE A 293 0.46 8.27 -14.04
N TYR A 294 0.25 8.73 -15.27
CA TYR A 294 1.24 9.48 -16.05
C TYR A 294 1.12 10.99 -15.84
N HIS A 295 1.29 11.40 -14.58
CA HIS A 295 1.49 12.77 -14.14
C HIS A 295 2.59 12.73 -13.08
N LEU A 296 3.64 13.54 -13.21
CA LEU A 296 4.81 13.42 -12.34
C LEU A 296 4.41 13.62 -10.88
N HIS A 297 4.74 12.63 -10.04
CA HIS A 297 4.51 12.68 -8.61
C HIS A 297 5.67 12.05 -7.85
N MET A 298 5.93 12.60 -6.67
CA MET A 298 6.92 12.13 -5.72
C MET A 298 6.22 11.47 -4.54
N HIS A 299 6.65 10.28 -4.15
CA HIS A 299 6.21 9.62 -2.94
C HIS A 299 7.07 10.09 -1.77
N PHE A 300 6.44 10.38 -0.64
CA PHE A 300 7.10 10.59 0.65
C PHE A 300 6.60 9.55 1.63
N VAL A 301 7.50 8.75 2.18
CA VAL A 301 7.17 7.68 3.13
C VAL A 301 8.08 7.72 4.33
N HIS A 302 7.65 7.16 5.46
CA HIS A 302 8.55 6.93 6.58
C HIS A 302 9.60 5.87 6.20
N VAL A 303 10.85 6.02 6.64
CA VAL A 303 11.95 5.08 6.34
C VAL A 303 11.70 3.66 6.87
N ASN A 304 10.90 3.54 7.93
CA ASN A 304 10.47 2.26 8.51
C ASN A 304 9.13 1.74 7.95
N ILE A 305 8.63 2.29 6.85
CA ILE A 305 7.47 1.72 6.18
C ILE A 305 7.78 0.27 5.82
N GLY A 306 6.85 -0.65 6.13
CA GLY A 306 7.06 -2.08 5.94
C GLY A 306 7.31 -2.46 4.48
N GLU A 307 7.68 -3.73 4.24
CA GLU A 307 7.89 -4.23 2.88
C GLU A 307 6.68 -3.96 1.98
N ASN A 308 6.86 -3.06 1.00
CA ASN A 308 5.81 -2.64 0.09
C ASN A 308 6.27 -2.84 -1.36
N ALA A 309 5.40 -3.45 -2.17
CA ALA A 309 5.65 -3.62 -3.60
C ALA A 309 5.84 -2.28 -4.36
N SER A 310 5.42 -1.14 -3.80
CA SER A 310 5.75 0.20 -4.33
C SER A 310 7.26 0.48 -4.31
N MET A 311 7.95 0.07 -3.25
CA MET A 311 9.38 0.33 -3.03
C MET A 311 10.29 -0.73 -3.64
N ARG A 312 9.75 -1.61 -4.49
CA ARG A 312 10.52 -2.65 -5.17
C ARG A 312 11.68 -2.01 -5.95
N ALA A 313 12.88 -2.55 -5.77
CA ALA A 313 14.06 -2.16 -6.53
C ALA A 313 13.79 -2.23 -8.04
N GLY A 314 14.17 -1.18 -8.77
CA GLY A 314 13.88 -1.03 -10.19
C GLY A 314 12.52 -0.40 -10.50
N ARG A 315 11.64 -0.23 -9.50
CA ARG A 315 10.41 0.56 -9.64
C ARG A 315 10.51 1.91 -8.93
N ALA A 316 10.95 1.91 -7.67
CA ALA A 316 11.17 3.13 -6.91
C ALA A 316 12.57 3.70 -7.21
N HIS A 317 12.62 4.96 -7.62
CA HIS A 317 13.85 5.72 -7.86
C HIS A 317 13.98 6.83 -6.82
N LEU A 318 14.98 6.72 -5.95
CA LEU A 318 15.25 7.72 -4.90
C LEU A 318 15.49 9.09 -5.53
N VAL A 319 14.84 10.12 -5.01
CA VAL A 319 14.84 11.46 -5.61
C VAL A 319 16.23 12.08 -5.59
N GLU A 320 17.00 11.86 -4.54
CA GLU A 320 18.37 12.33 -4.44
C GLU A 320 19.26 11.75 -5.56
N GLU A 321 19.05 10.47 -5.92
CA GLU A 321 19.74 9.86 -7.06
C GLU A 321 19.23 10.40 -8.38
N VAL A 322 17.91 10.66 -8.50
CA VAL A 322 17.33 11.29 -9.68
C VAL A 322 17.95 12.66 -9.93
N ILE A 323 18.05 13.48 -8.89
CA ILE A 323 18.68 14.80 -8.94
C ILE A 323 20.14 14.67 -9.36
N ARG A 324 20.94 13.84 -8.67
CA ARG A 324 22.35 13.62 -9.00
C ARG A 324 22.55 13.18 -10.45
N ASN A 325 21.72 12.26 -10.92
CA ASN A 325 21.79 11.77 -12.30
C ASN A 325 21.50 12.86 -13.33
N LEU A 326 20.52 13.73 -13.07
CA LEU A 326 20.17 14.84 -13.97
C LEU A 326 21.21 15.97 -13.94
N GLU A 327 21.88 16.18 -12.82
CA GLU A 327 23.01 17.11 -12.69
C GLU A 327 24.25 16.61 -13.45
N LEU A 328 24.44 15.29 -13.53
CA LEU A 328 25.51 14.67 -14.32
C LEU A 328 25.22 14.68 -15.81
N ASP A 329 23.99 14.33 -16.20
CA ASP A 329 23.54 14.30 -17.59
C ASP A 329 22.06 14.68 -17.68
N SER A 330 21.77 15.81 -18.33
CA SER A 330 20.40 16.31 -18.53
C SER A 330 19.51 15.29 -19.22
N GLU A 331 20.05 14.44 -20.11
CA GLU A 331 19.28 13.42 -20.82
C GLU A 331 19.43 12.02 -20.21
N TYR A 332 19.95 11.90 -18.98
CA TYR A 332 20.25 10.60 -18.36
C TYR A 332 19.07 9.62 -18.41
N TYR A 333 17.89 10.08 -17.97
CA TYR A 333 16.68 9.26 -17.98
C TYR A 333 16.07 9.09 -19.36
N LEU A 334 16.31 10.00 -20.30
CA LEU A 334 15.91 9.84 -21.69
C LEU A 334 16.69 8.70 -22.36
N ASN A 335 18.01 8.62 -22.10
CA ASN A 335 18.93 7.77 -22.85
C ASN A 335 19.16 6.40 -22.20
N ARG A 336 19.07 6.28 -20.88
CA ARG A 336 19.34 5.00 -20.21
C ARG A 336 18.31 3.93 -20.55
N VAL A 337 18.73 2.68 -20.45
CA VAL A 337 17.81 1.55 -20.41
C VAL A 337 17.19 1.46 -19.02
N MET A 338 15.85 1.39 -18.95
CA MET A 338 15.09 1.28 -17.72
C MET A 338 14.62 -0.16 -17.54
N THR A 339 14.95 -0.76 -16.40
CA THR A 339 14.38 -2.06 -16.02
C THR A 339 12.98 -1.83 -15.49
N ILE A 340 11.98 -2.41 -16.14
CA ILE A 340 10.57 -2.32 -15.74
C ILE A 340 9.99 -3.70 -15.48
N PHE A 341 8.96 -3.74 -14.65
CA PHE A 341 8.19 -4.95 -14.34
C PHE A 341 6.82 -4.84 -15.00
N MET A 342 6.47 -5.81 -15.84
CA MET A 342 5.17 -5.88 -16.50
C MET A 342 4.45 -7.18 -16.16
N TYR A 343 3.15 -7.08 -15.91
CA TYR A 343 2.31 -8.26 -15.75
C TYR A 343 1.80 -8.72 -17.12
N GLU A 344 1.78 -10.03 -17.35
CA GLU A 344 1.36 -10.65 -18.61
C GLU A 344 -0.09 -10.29 -19.03
N ASN A 345 -0.94 -9.96 -18.06
CA ASN A 345 -2.32 -9.54 -18.28
C ASN A 345 -2.47 -8.01 -18.46
N SER A 346 -1.37 -7.26 -18.42
CA SER A 346 -1.41 -5.81 -18.62
C SER A 346 -1.49 -5.48 -20.12
N PRO A 347 -2.31 -4.49 -20.53
CA PRO A 347 -2.41 -4.11 -21.94
C PRO A 347 -1.06 -3.63 -22.52
N MET A 348 -0.20 -3.05 -21.69
CA MET A 348 1.15 -2.66 -22.09
C MET A 348 2.05 -3.87 -22.42
N PHE A 349 1.93 -4.97 -21.67
CA PHE A 349 2.68 -6.19 -21.97
C PHE A 349 2.28 -6.79 -23.32
N GLU A 350 0.98 -6.79 -23.63
CA GLU A 350 0.46 -7.27 -24.91
C GLU A 350 1.03 -6.42 -26.08
N ALA A 351 0.96 -5.09 -25.97
CA ALA A 351 1.48 -4.16 -26.98
C ALA A 351 3.00 -4.36 -27.25
N VAL A 352 3.78 -4.57 -26.19
CA VAL A 352 5.23 -4.81 -26.28
C VAL A 352 5.56 -6.21 -26.80
N SER A 353 4.70 -7.20 -26.57
CA SER A 353 4.91 -8.59 -27.00
C SER A 353 4.57 -8.80 -28.47
N CYS A 354 3.50 -8.20 -28.97
CA CYS A 354 3.10 -8.30 -30.38
C CYS A 354 4.18 -7.75 -31.32
N THR A 355 4.78 -6.61 -30.96
CA THR A 355 5.82 -5.95 -31.76
C THR A 355 7.16 -6.69 -31.79
N LYS A 356 7.45 -7.56 -30.81
CA LYS A 356 8.63 -8.44 -30.86
C LYS A 356 8.48 -9.58 -31.88
N ASN A 357 7.26 -10.06 -32.10
CA ASN A 357 6.98 -11.15 -33.03
C ASN A 357 6.88 -10.70 -34.50
N GLU A 358 6.84 -9.39 -34.75
CA GLU A 358 6.72 -8.80 -36.09
C GLU A 358 8.05 -8.37 -36.74
N LYS A 359 9.22 -8.66 -36.12
CA LYS A 359 10.50 -8.40 -36.81
C LYS A 359 10.68 -9.35 -38.02
N PRO A 360 11.10 -8.84 -39.20
CA PRO A 360 10.99 -9.56 -40.46
C PRO A 360 11.94 -10.75 -40.57
N GLN A 361 11.43 -11.86 -41.12
CA GLN A 361 12.24 -12.91 -41.73
C GLN A 361 13.25 -12.26 -42.69
N THR A 362 14.54 -12.43 -42.38
CA THR A 362 15.64 -12.04 -43.27
C THR A 362 15.46 -12.69 -44.64
N GLN A 363 15.32 -11.87 -45.68
CA GLN A 363 15.29 -12.33 -47.08
C GLN A 363 16.57 -13.11 -47.41
N PRO A 364 16.48 -14.22 -48.17
CA PRO A 364 17.67 -14.96 -48.58
C PRO A 364 18.45 -14.13 -49.60
N THR A 365 19.71 -13.87 -49.29
CA THR A 365 20.69 -13.26 -50.19
C THR A 365 20.77 -14.07 -51.48
N THR A 366 20.35 -13.48 -52.59
CA THR A 366 20.65 -13.95 -53.94
C THR A 366 22.15 -13.85 -54.16
N LYS A 367 22.83 -14.99 -54.35
CA LYS A 367 24.20 -15.02 -54.89
C LYS A 367 24.12 -15.06 -56.41
N SER A 368 24.83 -14.13 -57.04
CA SER A 368 25.19 -14.13 -58.46
C SER A 368 26.11 -15.29 -58.82
#